data_AF-A0A947G043-F1
#
_entry.id   AF-A0A947G043-F1
#
_cell.length_a   1.000
_cell.length_b   1.000
_cell.length_c   1.000
_cell.angle_alpha   90.00
_cell.angle_beta   90.00
_cell.angle_gamma   90.00
#
_symmetry.space_group_name_H-M   'P 1'
#
loop_
_entity.id
_entity.type
_entity.pdbx_description
1 polymer ?
#
loop_
_entity_poly.entity_id
_entity_poly.type
_entity_poly.pdbx_seq_one_letter_code
_entity_poly.pdbx_strand_id
1 'polypeptide(L)'
;MLGFSHTRDWVYPQSIKGRFMTIRRWTFLGLHLLLLITPWIVVNGNPAFRVDLPARRVFLFGSIFTASDTIFLLLVLWFLAFSLFFFTAVFGRIWCGYACPQTVFLESWIRPIELWIEGDRLTRKRRDTKGWNFDRAWRKA
;
A
#
# COMPACT_ATOMS: atom_id res chain seq x y z
N MET A 1 -18.36 -6.34 -5.96
CA MET A 1 -18.55 -7.76 -5.62
C MET A 1 -19.97 -8.26 -5.92
N LEU A 2 -20.78 -7.57 -6.74
CA LEU A 2 -22.07 -8.10 -7.21
C LEU A 2 -21.89 -8.74 -8.59
N GLY A 3 -22.07 -10.06 -8.64
CA GLY A 3 -21.90 -10.91 -9.82
C GLY A 3 -23.02 -10.77 -10.84
N PHE A 4 -23.18 -9.58 -11.42
CA PHE A 4 -23.92 -9.41 -12.65
C PHE A 4 -22.93 -9.14 -13.78
N SER A 5 -22.60 -10.17 -14.54
CA SER A 5 -22.48 -10.11 -16.00
C SER A 5 -21.73 -11.33 -16.52
N HIS A 6 -22.36 -12.04 -17.46
CA HIS A 6 -21.77 -13.11 -18.26
C HIS A 6 -20.65 -12.62 -19.20
N THR A 7 -20.22 -11.36 -19.09
CA THR A 7 -19.21 -10.73 -19.97
C THR A 7 -17.83 -10.57 -19.33
N ARG A 8 -17.65 -10.85 -18.02
CA ARG A 8 -16.35 -10.62 -17.34
C ARG A 8 -15.83 -11.85 -16.60
N ASP A 9 -14.65 -12.32 -17.02
CA ASP A 9 -13.89 -13.31 -16.28
C ASP A 9 -13.29 -12.70 -15.01
N TRP A 10 -13.67 -13.28 -13.87
CA TRP A 10 -13.18 -12.86 -12.56
C TRP A 10 -11.79 -13.44 -12.29
N VAL A 11 -10.84 -12.57 -11.98
CA VAL A 11 -9.48 -12.96 -11.58
C VAL A 11 -9.48 -13.26 -10.08
N TYR A 12 -9.23 -14.53 -9.73
CA TYR A 12 -9.07 -14.96 -8.35
C TYR A 12 -7.57 -15.01 -7.98
N PRO A 13 -7.08 -14.11 -7.12
CA PRO A 13 -5.67 -14.11 -6.72
C PRO A 13 -5.37 -15.31 -5.83
N GLN A 14 -4.29 -16.03 -6.11
CA GLN A 14 -3.85 -17.17 -5.32
C GLN A 14 -2.89 -16.74 -4.20
N SER A 15 -3.02 -17.32 -3.01
CA SER A 15 -2.01 -17.16 -1.96
C SER A 15 -0.75 -17.98 -2.30
N ILE A 16 0.41 -17.32 -2.36
CA ILE A 16 1.69 -17.96 -2.67
C ILE A 16 2.58 -17.86 -1.42
N LYS A 17 3.23 -18.98 -1.07
CA LYS A 17 4.22 -19.03 0.03
C LYS A 17 5.61 -19.19 -0.57
N GLY A 18 6.60 -18.49 -0.01
CA GLY A 18 7.99 -18.58 -0.48
C GLY A 18 8.89 -17.53 0.16
N ARG A 19 10.21 -17.65 -0.06
CA ARG A 19 11.24 -16.75 0.51
C ARG A 19 10.98 -15.29 0.16
N PHE A 20 10.68 -15.00 -1.11
CA PHE A 20 10.38 -13.64 -1.58
C PHE A 20 9.14 -13.04 -0.91
N MET A 21 8.14 -13.86 -0.58
CA MET A 21 6.94 -13.39 0.15
C MET A 21 7.26 -13.08 1.62
N THR A 22 8.15 -13.86 2.24
CA THR A 22 8.64 -13.56 3.59
C THR A 22 9.42 -12.25 3.61
N ILE A 23 10.34 -12.04 2.66
CA ILE A 23 11.08 -10.78 2.52
C ILE A 23 10.11 -9.61 2.34
N ARG A 24 9.14 -9.74 1.43
CA ARG A 24 8.10 -8.73 1.20
C ARG A 24 7.37 -8.36 2.48
N ARG A 25 7.00 -9.35 3.30
CA ARG A 25 6.33 -9.12 4.59
C ARG A 25 7.20 -8.33 5.58
N TRP A 26 8.50 -8.64 5.65
CA TRP A 26 9.44 -7.88 6.48
C TRP A 26 9.64 -6.46 5.97
N THR A 27 9.80 -6.27 4.66
CA THR A 27 9.89 -4.93 4.04
C THR A 27 8.63 -4.12 4.35
N PHE A 28 7.45 -4.73 4.23
CA PHE A 28 6.18 -4.09 4.53
C PHE A 28 6.05 -3.69 5.99
N LEU A 29 6.46 -4.57 6.91
CA LEU A 29 6.47 -4.25 8.33
C LEU A 29 7.40 -3.06 8.61
N GLY A 30 8.62 -3.07 8.07
CA GLY A 30 9.57 -1.97 8.21
C GLY A 30 9.01 -0.65 7.66
N LEU A 31 8.36 -0.68 6.50
CA LEU A 31 7.78 0.51 5.88
C LEU A 31 6.58 1.07 6.66
N HIS A 32 5.73 0.20 7.22
CA HIS A 32 4.63 0.63 8.10
C HIS A 32 5.16 1.27 9.38
N LEU A 33 6.14 0.64 10.02
CA LEU A 33 6.76 1.18 11.22
C LEU A 33 7.39 2.54 10.92
N LEU A 34 8.13 2.66 9.82
CA LEU A 34 8.67 3.94 9.38
C LEU A 34 7.56 4.98 9.23
N LEU A 35 6.53 4.71 8.42
CA LEU A 35 5.47 5.70 8.14
C LEU A 35 4.69 6.12 9.40
N LEU A 36 4.40 5.16 10.29
CA LEU A 36 3.60 5.41 11.48
C LEU A 36 4.42 6.03 12.61
N ILE A 37 5.71 5.69 12.75
CA ILE A 37 6.57 6.20 13.83
C ILE A 37 7.13 7.58 13.50
N THR A 38 7.45 7.86 12.22
CA THR A 38 8.09 9.12 11.82
C THR A 38 7.40 10.39 12.35
N PRO A 39 6.06 10.55 12.33
CA PRO A 39 5.43 11.76 12.87
C PRO A 39 5.56 11.92 14.39
N TRP A 40 5.83 10.83 15.12
CA TRP A 40 5.99 10.86 16.59
C TRP A 40 7.43 11.18 17.01
N ILE A 41 8.39 11.02 16.11
CA ILE A 41 9.79 11.41 16.38
C ILE A 41 9.86 12.94 16.34
N VAL A 42 10.20 13.54 17.47
CA VAL A 42 10.37 15.00 17.58
C VAL A 42 11.84 15.34 17.41
N VAL A 43 12.15 16.21 16.45
CA VAL A 43 13.49 16.73 16.19
C VAL A 43 13.42 18.24 16.28
N ASN A 44 14.22 18.85 17.16
CA ASN A 44 14.26 20.31 17.38
C ASN A 44 12.88 20.93 17.73
N GLY A 45 12.04 20.19 18.48
CA GLY A 45 10.70 20.64 18.89
C GLY A 45 9.60 20.48 17.84
N ASN A 46 9.92 20.03 16.63
CA ASN A 46 8.95 19.78 15.55
C ASN A 46 8.90 18.28 15.19
N PRO A 47 7.74 17.77 14.70
CA PRO A 47 7.65 16.41 14.16
C PRO A 47 8.64 16.17 13.02
N ALA A 48 9.24 14.98 12.95
CA ALA A 48 10.22 14.63 11.92
C ALA A 48 9.60 14.55 10.52
N PHE A 49 8.32 14.19 10.39
CA PHE A 49 7.60 14.32 9.13
C PHE A 49 6.13 14.60 9.40
N ARG A 50 5.65 15.78 9.01
CA ARG A 50 4.24 16.14 9.12
C ARG A 50 3.87 17.15 8.03
N VAL A 51 2.77 16.89 7.34
CA VAL A 51 2.20 17.83 6.35
C VAL A 51 0.98 18.50 6.98
N ASP A 52 1.06 19.80 7.25
CA ASP A 52 -0.04 20.61 7.79
C ASP A 52 -0.70 21.41 6.65
N LEU A 53 -1.81 20.89 6.13
CA LEU A 53 -2.53 21.48 5.00
C LEU A 53 -3.20 22.83 5.38
N PRO A 54 -3.87 22.97 6.53
CA PRO A 54 -4.48 24.24 6.95
C PRO A 54 -3.46 25.38 7.06
N ALA A 55 -2.31 25.14 7.71
CA ALA A 55 -1.28 26.16 7.89
C ALA A 55 -0.35 26.31 6.67
N ARG A 56 -0.47 25.43 5.65
CA ARG A 56 0.45 25.32 4.49
C ARG A 56 1.91 25.20 4.93
N ARG A 57 2.16 24.37 5.96
CA ARG A 57 3.50 24.13 6.51
C ARG A 57 3.83 22.65 6.37
N VAL A 58 5.02 22.36 5.85
CA VAL A 58 5.55 21.00 5.75
C VAL A 58 6.73 20.90 6.69
N PHE A 59 6.63 20.00 7.68
CA PHE A 59 7.70 19.71 8.61
C PHE A 59 8.51 18.53 8.07
N LEU A 60 9.80 18.75 7.82
CA LEU A 60 10.76 17.73 7.37
C LEU A 60 11.98 17.75 8.29
N PHE A 61 12.21 16.65 9.00
CA PHE A 61 13.34 16.43 9.91
C PHE A 61 13.64 17.62 10.84
N GLY A 62 12.60 18.23 11.42
CA GLY A 62 12.71 19.37 12.32
C GLY A 62 12.74 20.76 11.64
N SER A 63 12.91 20.81 10.32
CA SER A 63 12.82 22.04 9.51
C SER A 63 11.38 22.32 9.08
N ILE A 64 11.03 23.61 8.97
CA ILE A 64 9.70 24.08 8.61
C ILE A 64 9.76 24.70 7.23
N PHE A 65 9.10 24.07 6.26
CA PHE A 65 8.92 24.61 4.91
C PHE A 65 7.57 25.28 4.81
N THR A 66 7.55 26.57 4.46
CA THR A 66 6.32 27.34 4.23
C THR A 66 6.14 27.57 2.73
N ALA A 67 4.95 28.02 2.29
CA ALA A 67 4.68 28.35 0.90
C ALA A 67 5.63 29.40 0.29
N SER A 68 6.31 30.22 1.09
CA SER A 68 7.38 31.13 0.64
C SER A 68 8.60 30.37 0.10
N ASP A 69 8.87 29.17 0.58
CA ASP A 69 10.06 28.37 0.29
C ASP A 69 9.80 27.31 -0.80
N THR A 70 8.83 27.59 -1.68
CA THR A 70 8.35 26.64 -2.69
C THR A 70 9.48 26.11 -3.60
N ILE A 71 10.54 26.91 -3.85
CA ILE A 71 11.68 26.48 -4.65
C ILE A 71 12.41 25.27 -4.02
N PHE A 72 12.60 25.26 -2.70
CA PHE A 72 13.25 24.16 -2.00
C PHE A 72 12.37 22.92 -1.98
N LEU A 73 11.07 23.10 -1.75
CA LEU A 73 10.11 22.00 -1.82
C LEU A 73 10.08 21.36 -3.22
N LEU A 74 10.10 22.18 -4.28
CA LEU A 74 10.13 21.71 -5.66
C LEU A 74 11.41 20.93 -5.97
N LEU A 75 12.57 21.41 -5.52
CA LEU A 75 13.84 20.69 -5.68
C LEU A 75 13.83 19.32 -4.99
N VAL A 76 13.29 19.24 -3.77
CA VAL A 76 13.12 17.97 -3.05
C VAL A 76 12.18 17.03 -3.80
N LEU A 77 11.05 17.54 -4.29
CA LEU A 77 10.09 16.74 -5.06
C LEU A 77 10.69 16.22 -6.38
N TRP A 78 11.45 17.07 -7.09
CA TRP A 78 12.19 16.67 -8.29
C TRP A 78 13.21 15.58 -7.97
N PHE A 79 13.99 15.77 -6.91
CA PHE A 79 14.96 14.77 -6.47
C PHE A 79 14.30 13.42 -6.17
N LEU A 80 13.17 13.42 -5.43
CA LEU A 80 12.41 12.21 -5.15
C LEU A 80 11.86 11.55 -6.41
N ALA A 81 11.33 12.34 -7.35
CA ALA A 81 10.80 11.83 -8.61
C ALA A 81 11.91 11.19 -9.46
N PHE A 82 13.03 11.88 -9.67
CA PHE A 82 14.17 11.34 -10.43
C PHE A 82 14.78 10.13 -9.74
N SER A 83 14.91 10.15 -8.42
CA SER A 83 15.39 9.01 -7.64
C SER A 83 14.48 7.80 -7.85
N LEU A 84 13.17 7.98 -7.76
CA LEU A 84 12.20 6.92 -8.03
C LEU A 84 12.35 6.36 -9.45
N PHE A 85 12.37 7.21 -10.47
CA PHE A 85 12.56 6.78 -11.86
C PHE A 85 13.88 6.04 -12.06
N PHE A 86 14.97 6.55 -11.50
CA PHE A 86 16.28 5.93 -11.54
C PHE A 86 16.28 4.53 -10.92
N PHE A 87 15.74 4.38 -9.71
CA PHE A 87 15.63 3.06 -9.06
C PHE A 87 14.74 2.10 -9.86
N THR A 88 13.64 2.59 -10.44
CA THR A 88 12.78 1.75 -11.29
C THR A 88 13.43 1.34 -12.62
N ALA A 89 14.31 2.18 -13.19
CA ALA A 89 15.04 1.85 -14.40
C ALA A 89 16.13 0.79 -14.14
N VAL A 90 16.82 0.88 -13.00
CA VAL A 90 17.91 -0.06 -12.64
C VAL A 90 17.37 -1.40 -12.12
N PHE A 91 16.40 -1.36 -11.20
CA PHE A 91 15.91 -2.55 -10.49
C PHE A 91 14.53 -3.03 -10.98
N GLY A 92 13.96 -2.37 -11.99
CA GLY A 92 12.65 -2.70 -12.53
C GLY A 92 11.49 -2.47 -11.54
N ARG A 93 10.53 -3.39 -11.51
CA ARG A 93 9.30 -3.29 -10.70
C ARG A 93 9.48 -3.64 -9.21
N ILE A 94 10.72 -3.77 -8.73
CA ILE A 94 11.00 -4.08 -7.32
C ILE A 94 10.38 -3.02 -6.40
N TRP A 95 10.50 -1.74 -6.75
CA TRP A 95 9.86 -0.65 -5.99
C TRP A 95 8.34 -0.85 -5.86
N CYS A 96 7.65 -1.03 -6.99
CA CYS A 96 6.20 -1.19 -7.02
C CYS A 96 5.71 -2.45 -6.29
N GLY A 97 6.54 -3.51 -6.24
CA GLY A 97 6.21 -4.77 -5.55
C GLY A 97 6.50 -4.80 -4.05
N TYR A 98 7.54 -4.07 -3.60
CA TYR A 98 8.09 -4.19 -2.24
C TYR A 98 8.06 -2.88 -1.41
N ALA A 99 8.02 -1.71 -2.03
CA ALA A 99 8.14 -0.42 -1.34
C ALA A 99 6.99 0.57 -1.60
N CYS A 100 6.14 0.34 -2.61
CA CYS A 100 5.01 1.24 -2.88
C CYS A 100 4.04 1.28 -1.68
N PRO A 101 3.80 2.46 -1.05
CA PRO A 101 3.02 2.55 0.17
C PRO A 101 1.59 2.05 -0.04
N GLN A 102 0.96 2.35 -1.18
CA GLN A 102 -0.37 1.85 -1.52
C GLN A 102 -0.42 0.31 -1.54
N THR A 103 0.52 -0.33 -2.23
CA THR A 103 0.61 -1.80 -2.31
C THR A 103 0.85 -2.42 -0.93
N VAL A 104 1.73 -1.80 -0.14
CA VAL A 104 2.10 -2.24 1.20
C VAL A 104 0.86 -2.28 2.10
N PHE A 105 0.02 -1.24 2.09
CA PHE A 105 -1.23 -1.21 2.86
C PHE A 105 -2.25 -2.25 2.38
N LEU A 106 -2.52 -2.28 1.07
CA LEU A 106 -3.51 -3.22 0.50
C LEU A 106 -3.15 -4.67 0.78
N GLU A 107 -1.88 -5.03 0.61
CA GLU A 107 -1.42 -6.39 0.82
C GLU A 107 -1.31 -6.76 2.31
N SER A 108 -0.95 -5.82 3.19
CA SER A 108 -0.76 -6.14 4.61
C SER A 108 -2.06 -6.19 5.38
N TRP A 109 -3.06 -5.39 5.00
CA TRP A 109 -4.33 -5.27 5.72
C TRP A 109 -5.49 -5.89 4.95
N ILE A 110 -5.75 -5.45 3.72
CA ILE A 110 -6.96 -5.84 2.98
C ILE A 110 -6.88 -7.30 2.53
N ARG A 111 -5.75 -7.71 1.92
CA ARG A 111 -5.63 -9.06 1.35
C ARG A 111 -5.76 -10.19 2.39
N PRO A 112 -5.17 -10.12 3.60
CA PRO A 112 -5.36 -11.12 4.63
C PRO A 112 -6.80 -11.18 5.14
N ILE A 113 -7.45 -10.03 5.29
CA ILE A 113 -8.87 -9.94 5.66
C ILE A 113 -9.73 -10.62 4.58
N GLU A 114 -9.46 -10.34 3.30
CA GLU A 114 -10.18 -10.93 2.17
C GLU A 114 -9.97 -12.45 2.08
N LEU A 115 -8.75 -12.95 2.34
CA LEU A 115 -8.47 -14.38 2.40
C LEU A 115 -9.16 -15.05 3.60
N TRP A 116 -9.28 -14.36 4.74
CA TRP A 116 -9.98 -14.86 5.90
C TRP A 116 -11.49 -14.94 5.67
N ILE A 117 -12.09 -13.92 5.05
CA ILE A 117 -13.53 -13.85 4.77
C ILE A 117 -13.93 -14.74 3.58
N GLU A 118 -13.22 -14.70 2.45
CA GLU A 118 -13.62 -15.43 1.25
C GLU A 118 -12.97 -16.81 1.10
N GLY A 119 -11.79 -17.02 1.68
CA GLY A 119 -10.98 -18.22 1.52
C GLY A 119 -10.01 -18.15 0.33
N ASP A 120 -9.25 -19.23 0.11
CA ASP A 120 -8.27 -19.33 -0.99
C ASP A 120 -8.95 -19.52 -2.37
N ARG A 121 -8.17 -19.37 -3.44
CA ARG A 121 -8.66 -19.37 -4.85
C ARG A 121 -9.58 -20.55 -5.18
N LEU A 122 -9.21 -21.77 -4.77
CA LEU A 122 -10.02 -22.97 -5.07
C LEU A 122 -11.38 -22.95 -4.36
N THR A 123 -11.41 -22.49 -3.11
CA THR A 123 -12.65 -22.36 -2.33
C THR A 123 -13.59 -21.34 -2.96
N ARG A 124 -13.06 -20.21 -3.42
CA ARG A 124 -13.83 -19.17 -4.12
C ARG A 124 -14.39 -19.69 -5.44
N LYS A 125 -13.53 -20.29 -6.28
CA LYS A 125 -13.96 -20.87 -7.57
C LYS A 125 -15.05 -21.93 -7.38
N ARG A 126 -14.91 -22.81 -6.37
CA ARG A 126 -15.92 -23.83 -6.05
C ARG A 126 -17.23 -23.22 -5.55
N ARG A 127 -17.18 -22.13 -4.80
CA ARG A 127 -18.38 -21.39 -4.33
C ARG A 127 -19.10 -20.71 -5.48
N ASP A 128 -18.37 -20.21 -6.48
CA ASP A 128 -18.95 -19.56 -7.66
C ASP A 128 -19.58 -20.55 -8.65
N THR A 129 -19.01 -21.75 -8.77
CA THR A 129 -19.62 -22.84 -9.56
C THR A 129 -20.81 -23.50 -8.86
N LYS A 130 -20.86 -23.46 -7.53
CA LYS A 130 -22.04 -23.93 -6.78
C LYS A 130 -23.16 -22.91 -6.96
N GLY A 131 -24.38 -23.39 -7.18
CA GLY A 131 -25.59 -22.55 -7.29
C GLY A 131 -25.85 -21.70 -6.04
N TRP A 132 -26.96 -20.98 -6.02
CA TRP A 132 -27.36 -20.17 -4.85
C TRP A 132 -27.43 -21.04 -3.59
N ASN A 133 -26.57 -20.73 -2.62
CA ASN A 133 -26.50 -21.41 -1.32
C ASN A 133 -26.29 -20.33 -0.24
N PHE A 134 -26.67 -20.63 1.01
CA PHE A 134 -26.56 -19.72 2.15
C PHE A 134 -25.13 -19.18 2.35
N ASP A 135 -24.10 -20.02 2.18
CA ASP A 135 -22.68 -19.60 2.25
C ASP A 135 -22.28 -18.62 1.13
N ARG A 136 -22.96 -18.68 -0.03
CA ARG A 136 -22.78 -17.71 -1.13
C ARG A 136 -23.49 -16.40 -0.83
N ALA A 137 -24.72 -16.46 -0.32
CA ALA A 137 -25.47 -15.27 0.06
C ALA A 137 -24.79 -14.50 1.21
N TRP A 138 -24.34 -15.18 2.26
CA TRP A 138 -23.70 -14.52 3.40
C TRP A 138 -22.37 -13.82 3.05
N ARG A 139 -21.52 -14.45 2.22
CA ARG A 139 -20.17 -13.95 1.93
C ARG A 139 -20.09 -13.07 0.67
N LYS A 140 -21.14 -13.04 -0.16
CA LYS A 140 -21.17 -12.26 -1.42
C LYS A 140 -22.42 -11.39 -1.59
N ALA A 141 -23.26 -11.24 -0.56
CA ALA A 141 -24.34 -10.24 -0.55
C ALA A 141 -23.77 -8.82 -0.56
#